data_AF-A0A2R6AES6-F1
#
_entry.id   AF-A0A2R6AES6-F1
#
_cell.length_a   1.000
_cell.length_b   1.000
_cell.length_c   1.000
_cell.angle_alpha   90.00
_cell.angle_beta   90.00
_cell.angle_gamma   90.00
#
_symmetry.space_group_name_H-M   'P 1'
#
loop_
_entity.id
_entity.type
_entity.pdbx_description
1 polymer ?
#
loop_
_entity_poly.entity_id
_entity_poly.type
_entity_poly.pdbx_seq_one_letter_code
_entity_poly.pdbx_strand_id
1 'polypeptide(L)' 'MAKVKITIEGYEVIEKTVKGGGNSGRVYLPKSWIGKRVKIILLDRVNKDANQT' A
#
# COMPACT_ATOMS: atom_id res chain seq x y z
N MET A 1 15.24 -13.02 -10.30
CA MET A 1 14.46 -11.91 -9.71
C MET A 1 15.41 -11.09 -8.85
N ALA A 2 15.44 -9.76 -8.98
CA ALA A 2 16.37 -8.91 -8.23
C ALA A 2 15.73 -8.49 -6.89
N LYS A 3 16.51 -8.56 -5.80
CA LYS A 3 16.09 -8.02 -4.49
C LYS A 3 16.06 -6.49 -4.58
N VAL A 4 14.97 -5.89 -4.11
CA VAL A 4 14.88 -4.43 -3.93
C VAL A 4 15.23 -4.13 -2.47
N LYS A 5 16.25 -3.29 -2.26
CA LYS A 5 16.58 -2.74 -0.94
C LYS A 5 15.98 -1.34 -0.84
N ILE A 6 15.12 -1.12 0.15
CA ILE A 6 14.50 0.18 0.40
C ILE A 6 14.92 0.63 1.80
N THR A 7 15.39 1.87 1.92
CA THR A 7 15.66 2.52 3.20
C THR A 7 14.57 3.55 3.44
N ILE A 8 13.85 3.44 4.56
CA ILE A 8 12.77 4.34 4.97
C ILE A 8 13.04 4.71 6.41
N GLU A 9 13.07 6.01 6.70
CA GLU A 9 13.12 6.53 8.06
C GLU A 9 11.73 6.95 8.48
N GLY A 10 11.29 6.46 9.63
CA GLY A 10 9.96 6.70 10.14
C GLY A 10 9.80 6.17 11.55
N TYR A 11 8.71 6.57 12.20
CA TYR A 11 8.42 6.18 13.57
C TYR A 11 7.75 4.80 13.66
N GLU A 12 7.05 4.36 12.61
CA GLU A 12 6.28 3.12 12.60
C GLU A 12 6.14 2.58 11.17
N VAL A 13 6.13 1.25 11.04
CA VAL A 13 5.83 0.53 9.78
C VAL A 13 4.60 -0.33 10.01
N ILE A 14 3.59 -0.17 9.14
CA ILE A 14 2.36 -0.95 9.21
C ILE A 14 2.15 -1.70 7.89
N GLU A 15 2.07 -3.02 7.96
CA GLU A 15 1.69 -3.88 6.85
C GLU A 15 0.18 -4.14 6.85
N LYS A 16 -0.45 -3.94 5.69
CA LYS A 16 -1.90 -4.15 5.52
C LYS A 16 -2.19 -4.73 4.16
N THR A 17 -3.09 -5.71 4.12
CA THR A 17 -3.64 -6.24 2.87
C THR A 17 -4.63 -5.23 2.28
N VAL A 18 -4.45 -4.92 1.00
CA VAL A 18 -5.37 -4.08 0.23
C VAL A 18 -6.71 -4.81 0.11
N LYS A 19 -7.82 -4.11 0.39
CA LYS A 19 -9.18 -4.64 0.19
C LYS A 19 -9.84 -3.96 -1.01
N GLY A 20 -10.79 -4.64 -1.66
CA GLY A 20 -11.60 -4.05 -2.72
C GLY A 20 -12.50 -2.91 -2.22
N GLY A 21 -12.69 -1.89 -3.05
CA GLY A 21 -13.60 -0.76 -2.84
C GLY A 21 -13.95 -0.07 -4.17
N GLY A 22 -15.16 -0.34 -4.67
CA GLY A 22 -15.56 0.12 -6.01
C GLY A 22 -14.57 -0.38 -7.08
N ASN A 23 -14.11 0.53 -7.93
CA ASN A 23 -13.12 0.25 -8.98
C ASN A 23 -11.66 0.39 -8.48
N SER A 24 -11.43 0.30 -7.17
CA SER A 24 -10.12 0.57 -6.56
C SER A 24 -9.80 -0.35 -5.37
N GLY A 25 -8.52 -0.38 -5.01
CA GLY A 25 -8.05 -0.95 -3.76
C GLY A 25 -8.01 0.12 -2.66
N ARG A 26 -8.40 -0.24 -1.44
CA ARG A 26 -8.33 0.62 -0.25
C ARG A 26 -7.56 -0.03 0.88
N VAL A 27 -6.84 0.80 1.64
CA VAL A 27 -6.16 0.44 2.88
C VAL A 27 -6.64 1.38 3.98
N TYR A 28 -7.20 0.84 5.06
CA TYR A 28 -7.61 1.65 6.21
C TYR A 28 -6.42 1.95 7.13
N LEU A 29 -6.07 3.23 7.23
CA LEU A 29 -5.04 3.74 8.14
C LEU A 29 -5.65 4.17 9.48
N PRO A 30 -4.86 4.24 10.57
CA PRO A 30 -5.33 4.77 11.85
C PRO A 30 -5.95 6.16 11.71
N LYS A 31 -7.07 6.43 12.41
CA LYS A 31 -7.73 7.75 12.38
C LYS A 31 -6.81 8.88 12.85
N SER A 32 -5.85 8.59 13.71
CA SER A 32 -4.84 9.55 14.18
C SER A 32 -3.95 10.09 13.07
N TRP A 33 -3.93 9.46 11.89
CA TRP A 33 -3.15 9.91 10.72
C TRP A 33 -3.89 10.89 9.83
N ILE A 34 -5.15 11.24 10.15
CA ILE A 34 -5.88 12.28 9.42
C ILE A 34 -5.08 13.59 9.44
N GLY A 35 -4.85 14.17 8.27
CA GLY A 35 -4.03 15.39 8.09
C GLY A 35 -2.51 15.14 8.10
N LYS A 36 -2.03 13.90 8.18
CA LYS A 36 -0.59 13.56 8.08
C LYS A 36 -0.21 13.15 6.66
N ARG A 37 1.04 13.47 6.26
CA ARG A 37 1.61 13.01 4.99
C ARG A 37 2.09 11.58 5.14
N VAL A 38 1.64 10.68 4.26
CA VAL A 38 1.96 9.26 4.29
C VAL A 38 2.51 8.79 2.94
N LYS A 39 3.39 7.78 2.95
CA LYS A 39 3.80 7.03 1.76
C LYS A 39 3.36 5.57 1.93
N ILE A 40 2.57 5.07 0.99
CA ILE A 40 2.22 3.64 0.90
C ILE A 40 3.06 3.05 -0.23
N ILE A 41 3.81 1.99 0.07
CA ILE A 41 4.70 1.35 -0.89
C ILE A 41 4.21 -0.07 -1.10
N LEU A 42 3.72 -0.34 -2.30
CA LEU A 42 3.44 -1.71 -2.74
C LEU A 42 4.76 -2.36 -3.12
N LEU A 43 5.07 -3.50 -2.51
CA LEU A 43 6.31 -4.23 -2.75
C LEU A 43 6.18 -5.27 -3.89
N ASP A 44 4.95 -5.58 -4.27
CA ASP A 44 4.62 -6.60 -5.27
C ASP A 44 4.35 -6.02 -6.66
N ARG A 45 4.53 -6.86 -7.69
CA ARG A 45 4.15 -6.54 -9.06
C ARG A 45 2.64 -6.66 -9.25
N VAL A 46 2.04 -5.70 -9.94
CA VAL A 46 0.64 -5.77 -10.38
C VAL A 46 0.59 -6.32 -11.79
N ASN A 47 -0.08 -7.46 -11.99
CA ASN A 47 -0.43 -7.96 -13.32
C ASN A 47 -1.69 -7.23 -13.80
N LYS A 48 -1.67 -6.71 -15.04
CA LYS A 48 -2.75 -5.84 -15.57
C LYS A 48 -4.04 -6.57 -15.92
N ASP A 49 -4.10 -7.88 -15.77
CA ASP A 49 -5.21 -8.70 -16.29
C ASP A 49 -6.25 -9.08 -15.22
N ALA A 50 -6.08 -8.64 -13.97
CA ALA A 50 -6.95 -9.01 -12.86
C ALA A 50 -8.22 -8.13 -12.69
N ASN A 51 -8.40 -7.11 -13.54
CA ASN A 51 -9.55 -6.20 -13.49
C ASN A 51 -10.46 -6.32 -14.73
N GLN A 52 -10.67 -7.55 -15.22
CA GLN A 52 -11.80 -7.86 -16.08
C GLN A 52 -12.61 -8.97 -15.42
N THR A 53 -13.46 -8.60 -14.46
CA THR A 53 -14.91 -8.87 -14.34
C THR A 53 -15.38 -8.36 -12.98
#